data_AF-A0A7X7PEE3-F1
#
_entry.id   AF-A0A7X7PEE3-F1
#
_cell.length_a   1.000
_cell.length_b   1.000
_cell.length_c   1.000
_cell.angle_alpha   90.00
_cell.angle_beta   90.00
_cell.angle_gamma   90.00
#
_symmetry.space_group_name_H-M   'P 1'
#
loop_
_entity.id
_entity.type
_entity.pdbx_description
1 polymer ?
#
loop_
_entity_poly.entity_id
_entity_poly.type
_entity_poly.pdbx_seq_one_letter_code
_entity_poly.pdbx_strand_id
1 'polypeptide(L)'
;MEFVLMIVIGLVAVAAVAYPLLRRSGGLDPHLDPDPGTIEATDAKSAGAVGPPELEQEIMRYREALRSGTLCPKCSFANPAGSRFCAECGTVLDPIDVPPDSPTDATPPSS
;
A
#
# COMPACT_ATOMS: atom_id res chain seq x y z
N MET A 1 0.90 -18.37 48.06
CA MET A 1 0.49 -18.51 46.64
C MET A 1 -0.37 -17.33 46.21
N GLU A 2 -1.43 -16.97 46.95
CA GLU A 2 -2.30 -15.82 46.61
C GLU A 2 -1.58 -14.46 46.58
N PHE A 3 -0.71 -14.17 47.56
CA PHE A 3 0.12 -12.96 47.54
C PHE A 3 1.08 -12.90 46.35
N VAL A 4 1.64 -14.05 45.94
CA VAL A 4 2.52 -14.15 44.77
C VAL A 4 1.72 -13.88 43.50
N LEU A 5 0.50 -14.41 43.41
CA LEU A 5 -0.41 -14.16 42.30
C LEU A 5 -0.77 -12.66 42.18
N MET A 6 -1.07 -11.99 43.29
CA MET A 6 -1.36 -10.55 43.31
C MET A 6 -0.16 -9.70 42.85
N ILE A 7 1.05 -10.07 43.27
CA ILE A 7 2.28 -9.40 42.83
C ILE A 7 2.49 -9.60 41.33
N VAL A 8 2.34 -10.83 40.82
CA VAL A 8 2.52 -11.14 39.39
C VAL A 8 1.48 -10.40 38.54
N ILE A 9 0.20 -10.43 38.92
CA ILE A 9 -0.87 -9.70 38.22
C ILE A 9 -0.58 -8.19 38.21
N GLY A 10 -0.14 -7.64 39.35
CA GLY A 10 0.25 -6.24 39.45
C GLY A 10 1.41 -5.87 38.53
N LEU A 11 2.46 -6.68 38.48
CA LEU A 11 3.61 -6.45 37.59
C LEU A 11 3.22 -6.53 36.11
N VAL A 12 2.38 -7.50 35.73
CA VAL A 12 1.87 -7.63 34.36
C VAL A 12 1.00 -6.42 33.97
N ALA A 13 0.13 -5.95 34.85
CA ALA A 13 -0.70 -4.78 34.61
C ALA A 13 0.14 -3.50 34.46
N VAL A 14 1.14 -3.30 35.33
CA VAL A 14 2.07 -2.17 35.24
C VAL A 14 2.89 -2.24 33.96
N ALA A 15 3.39 -3.41 33.58
CA ALA A 15 4.11 -3.58 32.32
C ALA A 15 3.21 -3.26 31.12
N ALA A 16 1.97 -3.77 31.07
CA ALA A 16 1.05 -3.51 29.97
C ALA A 16 0.72 -2.01 29.78
N VAL A 17 0.71 -1.23 30.86
CA VAL A 17 0.39 0.22 30.83
C VAL A 17 1.63 1.09 30.65
N ALA A 18 2.73 0.80 31.36
CA ALA A 18 3.93 1.64 31.36
C ALA A 18 4.85 1.33 30.18
N TYR A 19 4.99 0.07 29.79
CA TYR A 19 5.88 -0.35 28.69
C TYR A 19 5.60 0.34 27.34
N PRO A 20 4.34 0.51 26.88
CA PRO A 20 4.09 1.23 25.63
C PRO A 20 4.45 2.72 25.72
N LEU A 21 4.33 3.34 26.90
CA LEU A 21 4.73 4.73 27.11
C LEU A 21 6.25 4.89 27.11
N LEU A 22 6.97 3.93 27.71
CA LEU A 22 8.43 3.90 27.69
C LEU A 22 8.98 3.64 26.27
N ARG A 23 8.35 2.75 25.50
CA ARG A 23 8.71 2.51 24.10
C ARG A 23 8.47 3.74 23.22
N ARG A 24 7.40 4.50 23.46
CA ARG A 24 7.14 5.75 22.71
C ARG A 24 8.23 6.81 22.91
N SER A 25 8.88 6.83 24.08
CA SER A 25 10.00 7.75 24.34
C SER A 25 11.36 7.27 23.81
N GLY A 26 11.48 6.01 23.39
CA GLY A 26 12.73 5.35 23.02
C GLY A 26 12.96 5.25 21.50
N GLY A 27 12.64 6.31 20.74
CA GLY A 27 12.88 6.39 19.30
C GLY A 27 14.38 6.47 18.95
N LEU A 28 15.05 5.33 19.03
CA LEU A 28 16.30 5.07 18.33
C LEU A 28 16.15 3.70 17.68
N ASP A 29 15.45 3.66 16.56
CA ASP A 29 15.07 2.46 15.84
C ASP A 29 16.24 2.04 14.91
N PRO A 30 16.82 0.83 15.04
CA PRO A 30 17.53 0.20 13.94
C PRO A 30 16.59 -0.84 13.35
N HIS A 31 15.84 -0.42 12.32
CA HIS A 31 15.33 -1.22 11.22
C HIS A 31 14.89 -2.65 11.58
N LEU A 32 13.61 -2.81 11.94
CA LEU A 32 12.94 -4.10 11.86
C LEU A 32 11.65 -3.93 11.07
N ASP A 33 11.68 -4.39 9.82
CA ASP A 33 10.52 -4.47 8.95
C ASP A 33 9.49 -5.44 9.55
N PRO A 34 8.20 -5.07 9.65
CA PRO A 34 7.15 -6.02 9.99
C PRO A 34 6.77 -6.86 8.76
N ASP A 35 6.84 -8.18 8.94
CA ASP A 35 6.44 -9.23 8.00
C ASP A 35 4.93 -9.13 7.65
N PRO A 36 4.52 -9.12 6.36
CA PRO A 36 3.13 -8.97 5.95
C PRO A 36 2.27 -10.25 6.06
N GLY A 37 2.66 -11.22 6.88
CA GLY A 37 2.12 -12.59 6.85
C GLY A 37 0.93 -12.95 7.73
N THR A 38 0.36 -12.05 8.57
CA THR A 38 -0.76 -12.44 9.46
C THR A 38 -2.02 -11.61 9.23
N ILE A 39 -2.94 -12.20 8.46
CA ILE A 39 -4.34 -11.81 8.32
C ILE A 39 -5.09 -12.02 9.65
N GLU A 40 -5.10 -11.01 10.53
CA GLU A 40 -6.09 -10.93 11.60
C GLU A 40 -7.05 -9.78 11.32
N ALA A 41 -8.27 -10.15 10.94
CA ALA A 41 -9.39 -9.25 10.75
C ALA A 41 -9.91 -8.78 12.13
N THR A 42 -9.48 -7.60 12.57
CA THR A 42 -10.23 -6.83 13.57
C THR A 42 -10.17 -5.35 13.24
N ASP A 43 -11.35 -4.75 13.14
CA ASP A 43 -11.60 -3.40 12.67
C ASP A 43 -11.03 -2.27 13.55
N ALA A 44 -10.68 -1.20 12.83
CA ALA A 44 -10.71 0.21 13.21
C ALA A 44 -9.66 0.76 14.21
N LYS A 45 -8.74 1.54 13.59
CA LYS A 45 -8.17 2.81 14.07
C LYS A 45 -6.72 2.78 14.59
N SER A 46 -5.78 2.72 13.65
CA SER A 46 -4.57 3.55 13.73
C SER A 46 -4.23 4.15 12.37
N ALA A 47 -4.57 5.44 12.23
CA ALA A 47 -3.86 6.37 11.36
C ALA A 47 -2.35 6.34 11.69
N GLY A 48 -1.43 6.51 10.74
CA GLY A 48 -1.60 7.02 9.40
C GLY A 48 -0.27 7.06 8.66
N ALA A 49 -0.41 7.43 7.38
CA ALA A 49 0.63 7.71 6.41
C ALA A 49 1.52 6.52 6.03
N VAL A 50 0.90 5.68 5.21
CA VAL A 50 1.50 5.15 3.98
C VAL A 50 2.24 6.31 3.25
N GLY A 51 3.26 5.99 2.45
CA GLY A 51 4.27 6.92 1.92
C GLY A 51 3.76 8.16 1.16
N PRO A 52 4.64 8.94 0.53
CA PRO A 52 4.21 10.12 -0.22
C PRO A 52 3.13 9.72 -1.24
N PRO A 53 1.98 10.45 -1.29
CA PRO A 53 0.78 10.04 -2.03
C PRO A 53 1.03 9.85 -3.54
N GLU A 54 2.11 10.42 -4.05
CA GLU A 54 2.55 10.30 -5.43
C GLU A 54 3.01 8.87 -5.77
N LEU A 55 3.70 8.20 -4.86
CA LEU A 55 4.16 6.82 -5.06
C LEU A 55 3.00 5.83 -5.02
N GLU A 56 2.01 6.07 -4.16
CA GLU A 56 0.78 5.26 -4.08
C GLU A 56 -0.06 5.38 -5.35
N GLN A 57 -0.20 6.59 -5.89
CA GLN A 57 -0.88 6.83 -7.15
C GLN A 57 -0.16 6.12 -8.31
N GLU A 58 1.18 6.17 -8.32
CA GLU A 58 1.98 5.46 -9.33
C GLU A 58 1.83 3.94 -9.25
N ILE A 59 1.88 3.35 -8.04
CA ILE A 59 1.64 1.91 -7.83
C ILE A 59 0.25 1.51 -8.31
N MET A 60 -0.77 2.34 -8.04
CA MET A 60 -2.14 2.06 -8.45
C MET A 60 -2.28 2.07 -9.98
N ARG A 61 -1.66 3.05 -10.65
CA ARG A 61 -1.63 3.14 -12.12
C ARG A 61 -0.99 1.89 -12.74
N TYR A 62 0.15 1.44 -12.21
CA TYR A 62 0.83 0.26 -12.70
C TYR A 62 0.03 -1.03 -12.52
N ARG A 63 -0.61 -1.20 -11.35
CA ARG A 63 -1.47 -2.36 -11.06
C ARG A 63 -2.70 -2.41 -11.96
N GLU A 64 -3.29 -1.27 -12.27
CA GLU A 64 -4.43 -1.22 -13.18
C GLU A 64 -4.03 -1.58 -14.61
N ALA A 65 -2.90 -1.07 -15.08
CA ALA A 65 -2.38 -1.43 -16.40
C ALA A 65 -2.01 -2.92 -16.51
N LEU A 66 -1.53 -3.54 -15.42
CA LEU A 66 -1.35 -4.99 -15.34
C LEU A 66 -2.66 -5.75 -15.51
N ARG A 67 -3.71 -5.34 -14.78
CA ARG A 67 -5.03 -6.00 -14.81
C ARG A 67 -5.74 -5.82 -16.15
N SER A 68 -5.62 -4.65 -16.77
CA SER A 68 -6.26 -4.31 -18.05
C SER A 68 -5.42 -4.68 -19.27
N GLY A 69 -4.19 -5.18 -19.08
CA GLY A 69 -3.30 -5.57 -20.18
C GLY A 69 -2.75 -4.39 -20.99
N THR A 70 -2.74 -3.17 -20.44
CA THR A 70 -2.27 -1.96 -21.15
C THR A 70 -0.81 -1.61 -20.87
N LEU A 71 -0.08 -2.48 -20.15
CA LEU A 71 1.38 -2.35 -20.02
C LEU A 71 2.07 -2.57 -21.36
N CYS A 72 2.97 -1.66 -21.71
CA CYS A 72 3.81 -1.86 -22.88
C CYS A 72 4.76 -3.05 -22.67
N PRO A 73 4.78 -4.05 -23.56
CA PRO A 73 5.68 -5.20 -23.43
C PRO A 73 7.17 -4.84 -23.64
N LYS A 74 7.46 -3.66 -24.22
CA LYS A 74 8.83 -3.21 -24.50
C LYS A 74 9.45 -2.39 -23.37
N CYS A 75 8.69 -1.45 -22.79
CA CYS A 75 9.21 -0.49 -21.81
C CYS A 75 8.42 -0.47 -20.49
N SER A 76 7.46 -1.36 -20.29
CA SER A 76 6.59 -1.44 -19.11
C SER A 76 5.76 -0.19 -18.80
N PHE A 77 5.69 0.82 -19.68
CA PHE A 77 4.86 1.99 -19.45
C PHE A 77 3.37 1.62 -19.34
N ALA A 78 2.70 2.16 -18.33
CA ALA A 78 1.27 1.99 -18.09
C ALA A 78 0.44 2.93 -18.99
N ASN A 79 -0.05 2.39 -20.11
CA ASN A 79 -0.85 3.14 -21.07
C ASN A 79 -2.33 3.17 -20.65
N PRO A 80 -3.10 4.20 -21.04
CA PRO A 80 -4.54 4.20 -20.87
C PRO A 80 -5.21 3.13 -21.74
N ALA A 81 -6.42 2.73 -21.34
CA ALA A 81 -7.23 1.78 -22.12
C ALA A 81 -7.46 2.28 -23.56
N GLY A 82 -7.51 1.36 -24.52
CA GLY A 82 -7.71 1.69 -25.94
C GLY A 82 -6.49 2.30 -26.66
N SER A 83 -5.35 2.45 -25.98
CA SER A 83 -4.11 2.91 -26.63
C SER A 83 -3.65 1.94 -27.72
N ARG A 84 -3.41 2.45 -28.94
CA ARG A 84 -2.88 1.67 -30.07
C ARG A 84 -1.34 1.65 -30.11
N PHE A 85 -0.71 2.65 -29.51
CA PHE A 85 0.74 2.81 -29.43
C PHE A 85 1.14 3.23 -28.02
N CYS A 86 2.33 2.83 -27.58
CA CYS A 86 2.89 3.24 -26.30
C CYS A 86 3.26 4.73 -26.34
N ALA A 87 2.77 5.52 -25.38
CA ALA A 87 3.04 6.96 -25.30
C ALA A 87 4.52 7.29 -24.98
N GLU A 88 5.25 6.34 -24.39
CA GLU A 88 6.66 6.53 -24.00
C GLU A 88 7.64 6.12 -25.11
N CYS A 89 7.38 4.98 -25.78
CA CYS A 89 8.37 4.36 -26.69
C CYS A 89 7.86 4.06 -28.10
N GLY A 90 6.58 4.35 -28.40
CA GLY A 90 5.98 4.17 -29.72
C GLY A 90 5.70 2.73 -30.16
N THR A 91 5.92 1.73 -29.30
CA THR A 91 5.63 0.32 -29.61
C THR A 91 4.13 0.12 -29.83
N VAL A 92 3.75 -0.63 -30.87
CA VAL A 92 2.36 -1.01 -31.13
C VAL A 92 1.87 -1.88 -29.97
N LEU A 93 0.69 -1.55 -29.44
CA LEU A 93 0.02 -2.36 -28.42
C LEU A 93 -1.03 -3.21 -29.12
N ASP A 94 -1.05 -4.50 -28.83
CA ASP A 94 -2.10 -5.37 -29.33
C ASP A 94 -3.42 -4.93 -28.70
N PRO A 95 -4.47 -4.61 -29.49
CA PRO A 95 -5.75 -4.21 -28.93
C PRO A 95 -6.36 -5.42 -28.23
N ILE A 96 -6.26 -5.46 -26.91
CA ILE A 96 -7.17 -6.23 -26.09
C ILE A 96 -8.54 -5.56 -26.28
N ASP A 97 -9.56 -6.32 -26.66
CA ASP A 97 -10.95 -5.83 -26.74
C ASP A 97 -11.40 -5.42 -25.32
N VAL A 98 -11.18 -4.15 -24.97
CA VAL A 98 -11.63 -3.57 -23.71
C VAL A 98 -13.10 -3.15 -23.87
N PRO A 99 -14.02 -3.62 -23.00
CA PRO A 99 -15.42 -3.21 -23.03
C PRO A 99 -15.59 -1.67 -22.95
N PRO A 100 -16.54 -1.10 -23.71
CA PRO A 100 -16.73 0.35 -23.90
C PRO A 100 -17.13 1.13 -22.65
N ASP A 101 -17.44 0.42 -21.56
CA ASP A 101 -17.96 0.93 -20.30
C ASP A 101 -16.87 1.22 -19.24
N SER A 102 -15.60 1.09 -19.62
CA SER A 102 -14.48 1.57 -18.81
C SER A 102 -14.45 3.11 -18.82
N PRO A 103 -14.51 3.79 -17.66
CA PRO A 103 -14.58 5.25 -17.60
C PRO A 103 -13.32 5.86 -18.22
N THR A 104 -13.47 6.35 -19.44
CA THR A 104 -12.44 7.06 -20.19
C THR A 104 -12.44 8.51 -19.71
N ASP A 105 -11.97 8.75 -18.49
CA ASP A 105 -11.65 10.09 -18.01
C ASP A 105 -10.15 10.33 -18.12
N ALA A 106 -9.67 10.33 -19.36
CA ALA A 106 -8.37 10.87 -19.70
C ALA A 106 -8.61 12.32 -20.13
N THR A 107 -8.77 13.22 -19.16
CA THR A 107 -8.59 14.65 -19.41
C THR A 107 -7.10 14.87 -19.72
N PRO A 108 -6.71 15.21 -20.96
CA PRO A 108 -5.32 15.55 -21.25
C PRO A 108 -4.94 16.82 -20.50
N PRO A 109 -3.68 16.98 -20.02
CA PRO A 109 -3.25 18.26 -19.49
C PRO A 109 -3.32 19.31 -20.61
N SER A 110 -4.13 20.34 -20.39
CA SER A 110 -4.15 21.56 -21.20
C SER A 110 -2.80 22.28 -21.07
N SER A 111 -2.31 22.76 -22.22
CA SER A 111 -1.05 23.48 -22.46
C SER A 111 -0.68 24.56 -21.44
#